data_AF-A0A7S1TDN0-F1
#
_entry.id   AF-A0A7S1TDN0-F1
#
_cell.length_a   1.000
_cell.length_b   1.000
_cell.length_c   1.000
_cell.angle_alpha   90.00
_cell.angle_beta   90.00
_cell.angle_gamma   90.00
#
_symmetry.space_group_name_H-M   'P 1'
#
loop_
_entity.id
_entity.type
_entity.pdbx_description
1 polymer ?
#
loop_
_entity_poly.entity_id
_entity_poly.type
_entity_poly.pdbx_seq_one_letter_code
_entity_poly.pdbx_strand_id
1 'polypeptide(L)'
;MAPMMDEQPPTGFLVRSVGGLGRRGDGQATCAVSRVVALSSVGMEPVVPVRGIEAYSPAVVKFMNKEHPSYAAEFVRRFGRKVTDFSTVESCEIVDVSAAGVEVEVMLCQEAEEQCVCVSEAIPWLEDVSCADINEVVFQLGRLSETCGFSADL
;
A
#
# COMPACT_ATOMS: atom_id res chain seq x y z
N MET A 1 42.69 -36.14 9.46
CA MET A 1 43.15 -35.27 10.56
C MET A 1 42.64 -33.86 10.30
N ALA A 2 42.07 -33.26 11.35
CA ALA A 2 41.25 -32.05 11.55
C ALA A 2 41.52 -30.78 10.69
N PRO A 3 40.65 -29.72 10.71
CA PRO A 3 39.56 -29.47 11.66
C PRO A 3 38.18 -29.02 11.12
N MET A 4 37.23 -29.13 12.04
CA MET A 4 35.93 -28.45 12.12
C MET A 4 36.10 -26.92 12.15
N MET A 5 35.17 -26.19 11.52
CA MET A 5 34.73 -24.88 12.01
C MET A 5 33.20 -24.76 11.90
N ASP A 6 32.66 -24.41 13.05
CA ASP A 6 31.33 -23.93 13.40
C ASP A 6 31.13 -22.51 12.84
N GLU A 7 29.93 -22.14 12.39
CA GLU A 7 29.26 -20.87 12.78
C GLU A 7 27.97 -20.60 11.95
N GLN A 8 26.85 -20.68 12.68
CA GLN A 8 25.61 -19.90 12.61
C GLN A 8 25.00 -19.44 11.26
N PRO A 9 23.69 -19.73 11.04
CA PRO A 9 22.89 -18.94 10.10
C PRO A 9 22.53 -17.58 10.72
N PRO A 10 22.76 -16.43 10.06
CA PRO A 10 22.22 -15.20 10.57
C PRO A 10 20.74 -15.05 10.18
N THR A 11 19.95 -14.80 11.22
CA THR A 11 18.77 -13.94 11.25
C THR A 11 17.57 -14.36 10.40
N GLY A 12 16.65 -15.05 11.08
CA GLY A 12 15.25 -14.97 10.73
C GLY A 12 14.77 -13.52 10.76
N PHE A 13 14.03 -13.12 9.73
CA PHE A 13 13.24 -11.90 9.74
C PHE A 13 11.79 -12.30 9.94
N LEU A 14 11.29 -12.04 11.14
CA LEU A 14 9.87 -12.11 11.45
C LEU A 14 9.32 -10.69 11.29
N VAL A 15 8.94 -10.33 10.07
CA VAL A 15 8.23 -9.07 9.81
C VAL A 15 6.78 -9.26 10.23
N ARG A 16 6.50 -9.02 11.52
CA ARG A 16 5.15 -8.72 11.98
C ARG A 16 4.95 -7.22 11.89
N SER A 17 4.48 -6.75 10.74
CA SER A 17 3.87 -5.42 10.65
C SER A 17 2.53 -5.49 11.38
N VAL A 18 2.51 -5.05 12.64
CA VAL A 18 1.26 -4.70 13.32
C VAL A 18 1.12 -3.20 13.13
N GLY A 19 0.22 -2.78 12.22
CA GLY A 19 -0.11 -1.37 12.04
C GLY A 19 -0.67 -0.83 13.35
N GLY A 20 -0.03 0.22 13.89
CA GLY A 20 -0.53 0.92 15.08
C GLY A 20 -1.64 1.91 14.69
N LEU A 21 -2.67 1.99 15.53
CA LEU A 21 -3.67 3.06 15.46
C LEU A 21 -2.99 4.39 15.83
N GLY A 22 -2.86 5.29 14.87
CA GLY A 22 -2.54 6.70 15.11
C GLY A 22 -3.81 7.52 15.28
N ARG A 23 -3.72 8.72 15.88
CA ARG A 23 -4.82 9.70 15.90
C ARG A 23 -4.42 10.90 15.05
N ARG A 24 -5.25 11.34 14.10
CA ARG A 24 -5.12 12.65 13.45
C ARG A 24 -5.42 13.76 14.47
N GLY A 25 -4.92 14.97 14.20
CA GLY A 25 -5.14 16.17 15.03
C GLY A 25 -6.61 16.54 15.25
N ASP A 26 -7.53 15.99 14.46
CA ASP A 26 -8.98 16.17 14.55
C ASP A 26 -9.69 15.09 15.41
N GLY A 27 -8.94 14.16 16.04
CA GLY A 27 -9.49 13.12 16.91
C GLY A 27 -9.96 11.84 16.19
N GLN A 28 -9.87 11.76 14.86
CA GLN A 28 -10.14 10.54 14.10
C GLN A 28 -8.98 9.53 14.22
N ALA A 29 -9.34 8.26 14.40
CA ALA A 29 -8.39 7.15 14.30
C ALA A 29 -7.90 7.05 12.85
N THR A 30 -6.60 6.82 12.68
CA THR A 30 -5.96 6.59 11.38
C THR A 30 -5.06 5.37 11.48
N CYS A 31 -5.02 4.57 10.42
CA CYS A 31 -3.97 3.56 10.27
C CYS A 31 -2.66 4.32 10.01
N ALA A 32 -1.79 4.40 11.02
CA ALA A 32 -0.52 5.10 10.89
C ALA A 32 0.59 4.08 10.64
N VAL A 33 0.91 3.84 9.37
CA VAL A 33 2.07 3.02 9.02
C VAL A 33 3.34 3.87 9.09
N SER A 34 4.19 3.61 10.07
CA SER A 34 5.57 4.07 10.04
C SER A 34 6.38 3.12 9.16
N ARG A 35 6.67 3.50 7.91
CA ARG A 35 7.64 2.77 7.07
C ARG A 35 9.06 3.27 7.34
N VAL A 36 9.91 2.38 7.84
CA VAL A 36 11.36 2.60 7.95
C VAL A 36 11.97 2.35 6.57
N VAL A 37 12.46 3.40 5.91
CA VAL A 37 13.21 3.26 4.65
C VAL A 37 14.61 2.75 4.97
N ALA A 38 14.92 1.51 4.59
CA ALA A 38 16.26 0.96 4.70
C ALA A 38 17.16 1.53 3.59
N LEU A 39 18.12 2.39 3.95
CA LEU A 39 19.18 2.83 3.04
C LEU A 39 20.30 1.78 3.04
N SER A 40 20.37 0.97 1.98
CA SER A 40 21.55 0.13 1.73
C SER A 40 22.57 0.89 0.91
N SER A 41 23.69 1.25 1.53
CA SER A 41 24.85 1.87 0.90
C SER A 41 25.81 0.81 0.34
N VAL A 42 25.87 0.66 -0.98
CA VAL A 42 27.00 0.04 -1.66
C VAL A 42 27.34 0.87 -2.90
N GLY A 43 28.60 1.35 -2.96
CA GLY A 43 29.05 2.27 -3.99
C GLY A 43 29.16 1.63 -5.37
N MET A 44 28.62 2.32 -6.38
CA MET A 44 29.01 2.25 -7.78
C MET A 44 28.42 3.47 -8.50
N GLU A 45 29.15 3.95 -9.51
CA GLU A 45 29.07 5.17 -10.35
C GLU A 45 27.70 5.90 -10.51
N PRO A 46 27.68 7.22 -10.80
CA PRO A 46 26.45 8.01 -10.85
C PRO A 46 25.63 7.68 -12.11
N VAL A 47 24.88 6.58 -12.03
CA VAL A 47 23.71 6.37 -12.86
C VAL A 47 22.71 7.42 -12.41
N VAL A 48 22.33 8.34 -13.30
CA VAL A 48 21.21 9.26 -13.06
C VAL A 48 20.05 8.38 -12.58
N PRO A 49 19.56 8.53 -11.34
CA PRO A 49 18.53 7.63 -10.85
C PRO A 49 17.30 7.90 -11.70
N VAL A 50 16.97 6.96 -12.58
CA VAL A 50 15.63 6.83 -13.11
C VAL A 50 14.77 6.69 -11.88
N ARG A 51 14.06 7.75 -11.52
CA ARG A 51 13.23 7.77 -10.32
C ARG A 51 12.19 6.67 -10.52
N GLY A 52 12.33 5.57 -9.79
CA GLY A 52 11.37 4.48 -9.82
C GLY A 52 9.99 4.98 -9.40
N ILE A 53 8.96 4.19 -9.71
CA ILE A 53 7.55 4.47 -9.35
C ILE A 53 7.41 4.87 -7.88
N GLU A 54 8.20 4.28 -7.00
CA GLU A 54 8.26 4.58 -5.56
C GLU A 54 8.45 6.07 -5.24
N ALA A 55 9.22 6.79 -6.06
CA ALA A 55 9.44 8.23 -5.88
C ALA A 55 8.18 9.07 -6.16
N TYR A 56 7.25 8.53 -6.95
CA TYR A 56 6.00 9.19 -7.34
C TYR A 56 4.80 8.72 -6.53
N SER A 57 4.89 7.55 -5.89
CA SER A 57 3.84 6.98 -5.03
C SER A 57 3.24 8.02 -4.07
N PRO A 58 4.01 8.79 -3.28
CA PRO A 58 3.42 9.76 -2.34
C PRO A 58 2.56 10.85 -3.02
N ALA A 59 2.94 11.27 -4.23
CA ALA A 59 2.19 12.28 -4.96
C ALA A 59 0.88 11.72 -5.52
N VAL A 60 0.92 10.51 -6.09
CA VAL A 60 -0.27 9.81 -6.59
C VAL A 60 -1.23 9.49 -5.46
N VAL A 61 -0.73 8.91 -4.37
CA VAL A 61 -1.50 8.59 -3.16
C VAL A 61 -2.22 9.83 -2.63
N LYS A 62 -1.48 10.94 -2.49
CA LYS A 62 -2.04 12.20 -2.02
C LYS A 62 -3.11 12.75 -2.95
N PHE A 63 -2.89 12.68 -4.26
CA PHE A 63 -3.88 13.11 -5.26
C PHE A 63 -5.15 12.25 -5.17
N MET A 64 -5.01 10.93 -5.20
CA MET A 64 -6.14 9.99 -5.17
C MET A 64 -6.97 10.13 -3.89
N ASN A 65 -6.33 10.16 -2.72
CA ASN A 65 -7.07 10.28 -1.45
C ASN A 65 -7.74 11.66 -1.28
N LYS A 66 -7.24 12.71 -1.96
CA LYS A 66 -7.79 14.07 -1.86
C LYS A 66 -8.92 14.31 -2.85
N GLU A 67 -8.70 13.97 -4.12
CA GLU A 67 -9.65 14.27 -5.21
C GLU A 67 -10.65 13.13 -5.43
N HIS A 68 -10.27 11.89 -5.07
CA HIS A 68 -11.04 10.67 -5.35
C HIS A 68 -11.18 9.75 -4.11
N PRO A 69 -11.62 10.25 -2.94
CA PRO A 69 -11.64 9.49 -1.69
C PRO A 69 -12.51 8.22 -1.73
N SER A 70 -13.51 8.16 -2.62
CA SER A 70 -14.37 6.98 -2.78
C SER A 70 -13.73 5.82 -3.55
N TYR A 71 -12.63 6.05 -4.28
CA TYR A 71 -12.04 5.04 -5.17
C TYR A 71 -11.43 3.91 -4.37
N ALA A 72 -10.74 4.22 -3.26
CA ALA A 72 -10.10 3.22 -2.39
C ALA A 72 -11.10 2.15 -1.91
N ALA A 73 -12.27 2.56 -1.42
CA ALA A 73 -13.30 1.65 -0.96
C ALA A 73 -13.85 0.77 -2.09
N GLU A 74 -14.09 1.34 -3.27
CA GLU A 74 -14.58 0.57 -4.42
C GLU A 74 -13.53 -0.40 -4.99
N PHE A 75 -12.25 -0.04 -4.93
CA PHE A 75 -11.16 -0.94 -5.33
C PHE A 75 -11.15 -2.18 -4.43
N VAL A 76 -11.23 -1.98 -3.10
CA VAL A 76 -11.31 -3.10 -2.16
C VAL A 76 -12.60 -3.89 -2.36
N ARG A 77 -13.75 -3.23 -2.57
CA ARG A 77 -15.03 -3.92 -2.76
C ARG A 77 -15.03 -4.84 -3.97
N ARG A 78 -14.34 -4.45 -5.04
CA ARG A 78 -14.38 -5.15 -6.33
C ARG A 78 -13.21 -6.11 -6.53
N PHE A 79 -12.05 -5.80 -5.97
CA PHE A 79 -10.81 -6.54 -6.20
C PHE A 79 -10.13 -7.04 -4.91
N GLY A 80 -10.53 -6.53 -3.75
CA GLY A 80 -10.05 -6.99 -2.44
C GLY A 80 -10.44 -8.45 -2.16
N ARG A 81 -9.70 -9.08 -1.24
CA ARG A 81 -9.84 -10.51 -0.92
C ARG A 81 -9.99 -10.81 0.56
N LYS A 82 -9.51 -9.92 1.42
CA LYS A 82 -9.51 -10.01 2.89
C LYS A 82 -10.76 -9.37 3.48
N VAL A 83 -11.16 -8.19 3.00
CA VAL A 83 -12.35 -7.49 3.53
C VAL A 83 -13.59 -7.93 2.75
N THR A 84 -14.50 -8.62 3.41
CA THR A 84 -15.74 -9.16 2.82
C THR A 84 -17.00 -8.47 3.33
N ASP A 85 -16.94 -7.92 4.54
CA ASP A 85 -18.04 -7.19 5.16
C ASP A 85 -17.70 -5.70 5.25
N PHE A 86 -18.41 -4.90 4.45
CA PHE A 86 -18.24 -3.44 4.39
C PHE A 86 -19.09 -2.68 5.41
N SER A 87 -19.95 -3.36 6.17
CA SER A 87 -20.81 -2.71 7.17
C SER A 87 -20.03 -2.16 8.37
N THR A 88 -18.83 -2.68 8.61
CA THR A 88 -17.94 -2.28 9.70
C THR A 88 -16.80 -1.37 9.24
N VAL A 89 -16.76 -1.00 7.95
CA VAL A 89 -15.72 -0.12 7.40
C VAL A 89 -15.96 1.32 7.81
N GLU A 90 -15.00 1.90 8.54
CA GLU A 90 -15.00 3.32 8.90
C GLU A 90 -14.29 4.17 7.83
N SER A 91 -13.15 3.71 7.33
CA SER A 91 -12.38 4.43 6.31
C SER A 91 -11.57 3.50 5.41
N CYS A 92 -11.30 3.96 4.19
CA CYS A 92 -10.40 3.32 3.23
C CYS A 92 -9.48 4.39 2.63
N GLU A 93 -8.17 4.17 2.67
CA GLU A 93 -7.19 5.08 2.08
C GLU A 93 -6.17 4.29 1.26
N ILE A 94 -5.83 4.81 0.07
CA ILE A 94 -4.66 4.30 -0.65
C ILE A 94 -3.43 4.70 0.15
N VAL A 95 -2.50 3.78 0.39
CA VAL A 95 -1.28 4.07 1.16
C VAL A 95 -0.01 3.94 0.34
N ASP A 96 -0.06 3.18 -0.76
CA ASP A 96 1.07 3.01 -1.66
C ASP A 96 0.62 2.66 -3.07
N VAL A 97 1.45 3.03 -4.04
CA VAL A 97 1.32 2.63 -5.44
C VAL A 97 2.67 2.16 -5.93
N SER A 98 2.70 0.97 -6.52
CA SER A 98 3.93 0.30 -6.93
C SER A 98 3.84 -0.22 -8.36
N ALA A 99 4.93 -0.81 -8.84
CA ALA A 99 4.94 -1.50 -10.13
C ALA A 99 3.89 -2.61 -10.22
N ALA A 100 3.52 -3.26 -9.10
CA ALA A 100 2.65 -4.42 -9.09
C ALA A 100 1.17 -4.12 -8.80
N GLY A 101 0.85 -2.93 -8.27
CA GLY A 101 -0.51 -2.61 -7.87
C GLY A 101 -0.61 -1.43 -6.91
N VAL A 102 -1.78 -1.35 -6.30
CA VAL A 102 -2.15 -0.37 -5.27
C VAL A 102 -2.27 -1.08 -3.93
N GLU A 103 -1.75 -0.46 -2.87
CA GLU A 103 -2.02 -0.90 -1.51
C GLU A 103 -3.05 0.03 -0.86
N VAL A 104 -4.11 -0.56 -0.31
CA VAL A 104 -5.21 0.16 0.34
C VAL A 104 -5.27 -0.30 1.79
N GLU A 105 -5.31 0.64 2.72
CA GLU A 105 -5.64 0.35 4.11
C GLU A 105 -7.11 0.58 4.38
N VAL A 106 -7.72 -0.38 5.07
CA VAL A 106 -9.12 -0.37 5.47
C VAL A 106 -9.20 -0.40 6.98
N MET A 107 -9.86 0.59 7.56
CA MET A 107 -10.18 0.61 8.98
C MET A 107 -11.55 0.00 9.21
N LEU A 108 -11.58 -1.08 10.00
CA LEU A 108 -12.81 -1.74 10.41
C LEU A 108 -13.03 -1.47 11.89
N CYS A 109 -14.19 -0.92 12.27
CA CYS A 109 -14.54 -0.67 13.66
C CYS A 109 -15.81 -1.43 14.04
N GLN A 110 -15.79 -2.08 15.19
CA GLN A 110 -16.97 -2.70 15.77
C GLN A 110 -17.52 -1.79 16.87
N GLU A 111 -18.71 -1.23 16.62
CA GLU A 111 -19.39 -0.31 17.55
C GLU A 111 -19.58 -0.93 18.95
N ALA A 112 -19.74 -2.25 19.03
CA ALA A 112 -19.96 -2.96 20.28
C ALA A 112 -18.72 -2.99 21.20
N GLU A 113 -17.51 -2.88 20.66
CA GLU A 113 -16.26 -3.07 21.41
C GLU A 113 -15.34 -1.85 21.44
N GLU A 114 -15.71 -0.74 20.77
CA GLU A 114 -14.83 0.44 20.55
C GLU A 114 -13.44 0.05 19.99
N GLN A 115 -13.38 -1.09 19.30
CA GLN A 115 -12.16 -1.65 18.74
C GLN A 115 -12.16 -1.46 17.24
N CYS A 116 -11.07 -0.87 16.76
CA CYS A 116 -10.79 -0.68 15.35
C CYS A 116 -9.56 -1.50 14.95
N VAL A 117 -9.61 -2.14 13.79
CA VAL A 117 -8.50 -2.89 13.21
C VAL A 117 -8.19 -2.36 11.82
N CYS A 118 -6.90 -2.31 11.50
CA CYS A 118 -6.41 -1.91 10.18
C CYS A 118 -6.07 -3.16 9.37
N VAL A 119 -6.66 -3.26 8.19
CA VAL A 119 -6.40 -4.33 7.22
C VAL A 119 -5.78 -3.70 5.97
N SER A 120 -4.54 -4.06 5.66
CA SER A 120 -3.92 -3.72 4.38
C SER A 120 -4.35 -4.72 3.30
N GLU A 121 -4.81 -4.21 2.16
CA GLU A 121 -5.23 -4.93 0.97
C GLU A 121 -4.35 -4.57 -0.21
N ALA A 122 -3.81 -5.59 -0.88
CA ALA A 122 -3.03 -5.41 -2.09
C ALA A 122 -3.93 -5.65 -3.30
N ILE A 123 -4.16 -4.60 -4.08
CA ILE A 123 -4.97 -4.64 -5.30
C ILE A 123 -4.02 -4.69 -6.50
N PRO A 124 -3.90 -5.85 -7.18
CA PRO A 124 -3.03 -5.95 -8.34
C PRO A 124 -3.59 -5.16 -9.53
N TRP A 125 -2.71 -4.79 -10.46
CA TRP A 125 -3.15 -4.26 -11.76
C TRP A 125 -3.98 -5.31 -12.53
N LEU A 126 -4.84 -4.83 -13.44
CA LEU A 126 -5.62 -5.70 -14.31
C LEU A 126 -4.67 -6.47 -15.24
N GLU A 127 -4.98 -7.72 -15.55
CA GLU A 127 -4.24 -8.54 -16.55
C GLU A 127 -2.79 -8.91 -16.16
N ASP A 128 -2.46 -8.93 -14.86
CA ASP A 128 -1.16 -9.34 -14.32
C ASP A 128 0.05 -8.58 -14.94
N VAL A 129 -0.18 -7.31 -15.31
CA VAL A 129 0.88 -6.42 -15.81
C VAL A 129 1.64 -5.77 -14.66
N SER A 130 2.92 -5.47 -14.90
CA SER A 130 3.76 -4.65 -14.02
C SER A 130 4.04 -3.33 -14.72
N CYS A 131 3.83 -2.22 -14.02
CA CYS A 131 4.14 -0.88 -14.52
C CYS A 131 5.65 -0.61 -14.44
N ALA A 132 6.22 -0.03 -15.49
CA ALA A 132 7.61 0.39 -15.57
C ALA A 132 7.82 1.88 -15.22
N ASP A 133 6.79 2.70 -15.44
CA ASP A 133 6.84 4.14 -15.16
C ASP A 133 5.51 4.70 -14.63
N ILE A 134 5.52 5.99 -14.31
CA ILE A 134 4.38 6.70 -13.73
C ILE A 134 3.19 6.84 -14.69
N ASN A 135 3.43 6.95 -16.00
CA ASN A 135 2.34 7.07 -16.97
C ASN A 135 1.58 5.75 -17.05
N GLU A 136 2.29 4.61 -17.00
CA GLU A 136 1.66 3.30 -16.93
C GLU A 136 0.86 3.12 -15.64
N VAL A 137 1.38 3.60 -14.50
CA VAL A 137 0.64 3.60 -13.23
C VAL A 137 -0.66 4.40 -13.32
N VAL A 138 -0.61 5.63 -13.85
CA VAL A 138 -1.81 6.47 -14.01
C VAL A 138 -2.80 5.81 -14.99
N PHE A 139 -2.29 5.24 -16.08
CA PHE A 139 -3.12 4.51 -17.04
C PHE A 139 -3.82 3.30 -16.40
N GLN A 140 -3.09 2.47 -15.63
CA GLN A 140 -3.69 1.33 -14.94
C GLN A 140 -4.67 1.75 -13.84
N LEU A 141 -4.39 2.83 -13.11
CA LEU A 141 -5.34 3.43 -12.18
C LEU A 141 -6.62 3.88 -12.89
N GLY A 142 -6.51 4.48 -14.07
CA GLY A 142 -7.66 4.85 -14.91
C GLY A 142 -8.51 3.64 -15.27
N ARG A 143 -7.89 2.56 -15.78
CA ARG A 143 -8.60 1.32 -16.12
C ARG A 143 -9.26 0.65 -14.91
N LEU A 144 -8.59 0.65 -13.77
CA LEU A 144 -9.10 0.09 -12.53
C LEU A 144 -10.33 0.89 -12.06
N SER A 145 -10.27 2.22 -12.19
CA SER A 145 -11.37 3.15 -11.90
C SER A 145 -12.57 2.96 -12.84
N GLU A 146 -12.34 2.83 -14.14
CA GLU A 146 -13.40 2.52 -15.13
C GLU A 146 -14.10 1.20 -14.81
N THR A 147 -13.35 0.18 -14.39
CA THR A 147 -13.91 -1.12 -14.02
C THR A 147 -14.81 -1.01 -12.78
N CYS A 148 -14.52 -0.05 -11.90
CA CYS A 148 -15.39 0.31 -10.77
C CYS A 148 -16.56 1.24 -11.15
N GLY A 149 -16.65 1.69 -12.40
CA GLY A 149 -17.74 2.54 -12.91
C GLY A 149 -17.45 4.05 -12.81
N PHE A 150 -16.19 4.43 -12.61
CA PHE A 150 -15.78 5.83 -12.60
C PHE A 150 -15.23 6.29 -13.96
N SER A 151 -15.00 7.59 -14.13
CA SER A 151 -14.33 8.12 -15.32
C SER A 151 -12.86 7.69 -15.35
N ALA A 152 -12.32 7.47 -16.56
CA ALA A 152 -10.89 7.26 -16.77
C ALA A 152 -10.05 8.54 -16.67
N ASP A 153 -10.68 9.72 -16.68
CA ASP A 153 -9.99 11.01 -16.54
C ASP A 153 -9.51 11.20 -15.09
N LEU A 154 -8.30 10.70 -14.81
CA LEU A 154 -7.49 10.95 -13.62
C LEU A 154 -6.42 12.02 -13.88
#